data_AF-A0A2G9RKW3-F1
#
_entry.id   AF-A0A2G9RKW3-F1
#
_cell.length_a   1.000
_cell.length_b   1.000
_cell.length_c   1.000
_cell.angle_alpha   90.00
_cell.angle_beta   90.00
_cell.angle_gamma   90.00
#
_symmetry.space_group_name_H-M   'P 1'
#
loop_
_entity.id
_entity.type
_entity.pdbx_description
1 polymer ?
#
loop_
_entity_poly.entity_id
_entity_poly.type
_entity_poly.pdbx_seq_one_letter_code
_entity_poly.pdbx_strand_id
1 'polypeptide(L)'
;MLSVLPLDLIFLQGSEVIFKVALSLLGSHKPLILQQENLESIVEFIKNTLPNLGLVQMEKTINQVFEMNISKQLQDYEVEYHVLQDELIDSSPLSDNQRINKLEKANNGLRKQNFDLLEELQVSKGRIQSLESTVDNLQSNEAKLKQALCTLELERSAMLTTIEELKKQIMVYQENGVQFEQKP
;
A
#
# COMPACT_ATOMS: atom_id res chain seq x y z
N MET A 1 -2.15 52.07 16.50
CA MET A 1 -3.22 51.98 15.48
C MET A 1 -2.74 51.35 14.17
N LEU A 2 -1.51 51.59 13.70
CA LEU A 2 -0.98 51.03 12.43
C LEU A 2 -0.86 49.49 12.37
N SER A 3 -0.74 48.82 13.53
CA SER A 3 -0.48 47.37 13.60
C SER A 3 -1.73 46.49 13.75
N VAL A 4 -2.91 47.06 14.03
CA VAL A 4 -4.10 46.26 14.38
C VAL A 4 -4.97 45.97 13.15
N LEU A 5 -5.14 46.95 12.26
CA LEU A 5 -6.00 46.82 11.07
C LEU A 5 -5.57 45.76 10.04
N PRO A 6 -4.27 45.58 9.72
CA PRO A 6 -3.85 44.51 8.81
C PRO A 6 -4.08 43.13 9.44
N LEU A 7 -3.89 43.02 10.76
CA LEU A 7 -4.09 41.81 11.53
C LEU A 7 -5.57 41.41 11.60
N ASP A 8 -6.46 42.38 11.82
CA ASP A 8 -7.90 42.17 11.80
C ASP A 8 -8.38 41.69 10.42
N LEU A 9 -7.82 42.27 9.35
CA LEU A 9 -8.17 41.91 7.99
C LEU A 9 -7.60 40.55 7.57
N ILE A 10 -6.39 40.22 7.99
CA ILE A 10 -5.79 38.88 7.82
C ILE A 10 -6.64 37.83 8.54
N PHE A 11 -7.16 38.13 9.73
CA PHE A 11 -8.02 37.19 10.46
C PHE A 11 -9.38 37.00 9.78
N LEU A 12 -9.90 38.02 9.10
CA LEU A 12 -11.20 37.99 8.43
C LEU A 12 -11.16 37.38 7.01
N GLN A 13 -10.11 37.65 6.22
CA GLN A 13 -10.01 37.27 4.81
C GLN A 13 -8.82 36.34 4.49
N GLY A 14 -8.01 35.95 5.48
CA GLY A 14 -6.84 35.10 5.30
C GLY A 14 -5.57 35.85 4.91
N SER A 15 -4.49 35.11 4.67
CA SER A 15 -3.15 35.66 4.39
C SER A 15 -3.03 36.38 3.04
N GLU A 16 -3.97 36.18 2.12
CA GLU A 16 -4.01 36.88 0.82
C GLU A 16 -4.05 38.40 0.95
N VAL A 17 -4.57 38.89 2.07
CA VAL A 17 -4.62 40.32 2.41
C VAL A 17 -3.25 40.97 2.39
N ILE A 18 -2.19 40.22 2.73
CA ILE A 18 -0.81 40.72 2.69
C ILE A 18 -0.46 41.16 1.27
N PHE A 19 -0.80 40.35 0.27
CA PHE A 19 -0.56 40.67 -1.14
C PHE A 19 -1.43 41.85 -1.60
N LYS A 20 -2.70 41.89 -1.19
CA LYS A 20 -3.60 43.01 -1.53
C LYS A 20 -3.10 44.34 -0.96
N VAL A 21 -2.68 44.36 0.30
CA VAL A 21 -2.09 45.54 0.95
C VAL A 21 -0.80 45.95 0.24
N ALA A 22 0.10 45.00 -0.02
CA ALA A 22 1.36 45.28 -0.72
C ALA A 22 1.11 45.89 -2.11
N LEU A 23 0.19 45.32 -2.90
CA LEU A 23 -0.15 45.81 -4.24
C LEU A 23 -0.84 47.18 -4.18
N SER A 24 -1.72 47.41 -3.21
CA SER A 24 -2.42 48.69 -3.03
C SER A 24 -1.46 49.81 -2.64
N LEU A 25 -0.52 49.54 -1.73
CA LEU A 25 0.52 50.49 -1.33
C LEU A 25 1.48 50.78 -2.47
N LEU A 26 2.03 49.74 -3.12
CA LEU A 26 2.97 49.90 -4.21
C LEU A 26 2.31 50.59 -5.42
N GLY A 27 1.04 50.29 -5.68
CA GLY A 27 0.24 50.96 -6.71
C GLY A 27 -0.01 52.43 -6.41
N SER A 28 -0.30 52.78 -5.15
CA SER A 28 -0.54 54.17 -4.73
C SER A 28 0.71 55.04 -4.83
N HIS A 29 1.90 54.46 -4.59
CA HIS A 29 3.18 55.17 -4.68
C HIS A 29 3.94 54.94 -5.99
N LYS A 30 3.35 54.21 -6.96
CA LYS A 30 3.93 53.92 -8.27
C LYS A 30 4.61 55.12 -8.95
N PRO A 31 4.00 56.32 -9.05
CA PRO A 31 4.65 57.45 -9.72
C PRO A 31 5.89 57.96 -8.98
N LEU A 32 5.94 57.84 -7.66
CA LEU A 32 7.08 58.26 -6.84
C LEU A 32 8.22 57.24 -6.89
N ILE A 33 7.88 55.95 -7.02
CA ILE A 33 8.84 54.86 -7.18
C ILE A 33 9.52 54.94 -8.55
N LEU A 34 8.76 55.24 -9.62
CA LEU A 34 9.30 55.36 -10.98
C LEU A 34 10.19 56.59 -11.20
N GLN A 35 10.16 57.57 -10.29
CA GLN A 35 11.02 58.76 -10.33
C GLN A 35 12.41 58.51 -9.75
N GLN A 36 12.61 57.40 -9.04
CA GLN A 36 13.90 57.06 -8.45
C GLN A 36 14.87 56.55 -9.54
N GLU A 37 16.12 57.00 -9.50
CA GLU A 37 17.09 56.74 -10.56
C GLU A 37 17.91 55.44 -10.36
N ASN A 38 17.93 54.89 -9.13
CA ASN A 38 18.77 53.74 -8.80
C ASN A 38 18.07 52.77 -7.81
N LEU A 39 18.56 51.53 -7.74
CA LEU A 39 17.98 50.50 -6.87
C LEU A 39 18.03 50.88 -5.38
N GLU A 40 19.10 51.56 -4.95
CA GLU A 40 19.30 51.94 -3.55
C GLU A 40 18.22 52.93 -3.08
N SER A 41 17.96 53.97 -3.86
CA SER A 41 16.90 54.96 -3.61
C SER A 41 15.49 54.36 -3.67
N ILE A 42 15.25 53.39 -4.56
CA ILE A 42 13.99 52.63 -4.59
C ILE A 42 13.80 51.85 -3.28
N VAL A 43 14.82 51.11 -2.85
CA VAL A 43 14.76 50.32 -1.61
C VAL A 43 14.64 51.21 -0.39
N GLU A 44 15.34 52.34 -0.36
CA GLU A 44 15.24 53.34 0.71
C GLU A 44 13.83 53.94 0.79
N PHE A 45 13.23 54.28 -0.36
CA PHE A 45 11.85 54.76 -0.43
C PHE A 45 10.85 53.71 0.08
N ILE A 46 11.00 52.45 -0.31
CA ILE A 46 10.14 51.35 0.15
C ILE A 46 10.30 51.10 1.66
N LYS A 47 11.50 51.26 2.22
CA LYS A 47 11.77 51.02 3.64
C LYS A 47 11.37 52.19 4.53
N ASN A 48 11.60 53.43 4.10
CA ASN A 48 11.52 54.60 4.96
C ASN A 48 10.33 55.51 4.65
N THR A 49 9.91 55.59 3.39
CA THR A 49 8.83 56.51 2.98
C THR A 49 7.49 55.80 2.87
N LEU A 50 7.49 54.57 2.34
CA LEU A 50 6.27 53.77 2.14
C LEU A 50 5.53 53.39 3.45
N PRO A 51 6.20 53.15 4.60
CA PRO A 51 5.50 52.94 5.86
C PRO A 51 4.90 54.22 6.47
N ASN A 52 5.41 55.39 6.08
CA ASN A 52 5.03 56.69 6.63
C ASN A 52 3.81 57.28 5.89
N LEU A 53 2.69 56.57 5.98
CA LEU A 53 1.43 56.94 5.32
C LEU A 53 0.60 57.90 6.18
N GLY A 54 0.04 58.92 5.55
CA GLY A 54 -0.95 59.79 6.19
C GLY A 54 -2.30 59.08 6.36
N LEU A 55 -3.12 59.52 7.33
CA LEU A 55 -4.42 58.92 7.65
C LEU A 55 -5.34 58.75 6.42
N VAL A 56 -5.37 59.74 5.53
CA VAL A 56 -6.19 59.72 4.30
C VAL A 56 -5.70 58.66 3.30
N GLN A 57 -4.39 58.43 3.22
CA GLN A 57 -3.83 57.39 2.35
C GLN A 57 -4.09 56.00 2.91
N MET A 58 -4.09 55.86 4.25
CA MET A 58 -4.44 54.60 4.91
C MET A 58 -5.90 54.22 4.65
N GLU A 59 -6.83 55.15 4.82
CA GLU A 59 -8.26 54.90 4.58
C GLU A 59 -8.52 54.49 3.12
N LYS A 60 -7.89 55.19 2.17
CA LYS A 60 -7.95 54.84 0.75
C LYS A 60 -7.38 53.45 0.46
N THR A 61 -6.26 53.10 1.09
CA THR A 61 -5.63 51.78 0.96
C THR A 61 -6.54 50.68 1.46
N ILE A 62 -7.20 50.88 2.61
CA ILE A 62 -8.13 49.91 3.21
C ILE A 62 -9.30 49.65 2.27
N ASN A 63 -9.97 50.70 1.81
CA ASN A 63 -11.11 50.55 0.90
C ASN A 63 -10.72 49.83 -0.39
N GLN A 64 -9.55 50.16 -0.94
CA GLN A 64 -9.03 49.48 -2.13
C GLN A 64 -8.69 48.01 -1.89
N VAL A 65 -8.15 47.65 -0.72
CA VAL A 65 -7.88 46.25 -0.35
C VAL A 65 -9.17 45.44 -0.22
N PHE A 66 -10.25 46.04 0.30
CA PHE A 66 -11.55 45.39 0.40
C PHE A 66 -12.17 45.09 -0.97
N GLU A 67 -12.01 45.99 -1.94
CA GLU A 67 -12.51 45.80 -3.30
C GLU A 67 -11.61 44.89 -4.16
N MET A 68 -10.34 44.72 -3.78
CA MET A 68 -9.37 43.97 -4.55
C MET A 68 -9.61 42.45 -4.46
N ASN A 69 -9.89 41.84 -5.60
CA ASN A 69 -9.98 40.39 -5.77
C ASN A 69 -8.82 39.88 -6.64
N ILE A 70 -7.92 39.12 -6.02
CA ILE A 70 -6.71 38.56 -6.64
C ILE A 70 -6.59 37.05 -6.45
N SER A 71 -7.59 36.38 -5.88
CA SER A 71 -7.45 34.98 -5.44
C SER A 71 -7.21 34.05 -6.63
N LYS A 72 -7.90 34.29 -7.77
CA LYS A 72 -7.67 33.53 -9.00
C LYS A 72 -6.28 33.77 -9.57
N GLN A 73 -5.84 35.03 -9.63
CA GLN A 73 -4.51 35.37 -10.13
C GLN A 73 -3.41 34.78 -9.25
N LEU A 74 -3.59 34.79 -7.93
CA LEU A 74 -2.64 34.18 -7.00
C LEU A 74 -2.54 32.68 -7.21
N GLN A 75 -3.67 32.01 -7.44
CA GLN A 75 -3.70 30.59 -7.79
C GLN A 75 -3.01 30.30 -9.13
N ASP A 76 -3.28 31.12 -10.15
CA ASP A 76 -2.65 30.99 -11.47
C ASP A 76 -1.12 31.16 -11.35
N TYR A 77 -0.65 32.15 -10.57
CA TYR A 77 0.78 32.34 -10.29
C TYR A 77 1.40 31.25 -9.43
N GLU A 78 0.66 30.67 -8.48
CA GLU A 78 1.12 29.53 -7.69
C GLU A 78 1.37 28.31 -8.60
N VAL A 79 0.43 28.03 -9.51
CA VAL A 79 0.57 26.95 -10.49
C VAL A 79 1.76 27.23 -11.42
N GLU A 80 1.88 28.44 -11.97
CA GLU A 80 2.99 28.82 -12.84
C GLU A 80 4.34 28.69 -12.12
N TYR A 81 4.42 29.15 -10.87
CA TYR A 81 5.62 29.01 -10.04
C TYR A 81 6.01 27.54 -9.84
N HIS A 82 5.03 26.67 -9.59
CA HIS A 82 5.29 25.23 -9.46
C HIS A 82 5.72 24.58 -10.77
N VAL A 83 5.13 24.95 -11.91
CA VAL A 83 5.56 24.45 -13.22
C VAL A 83 7.00 24.87 -13.52
N LEU A 84 7.34 26.15 -13.31
CA LEU A 84 8.70 26.66 -13.52
C LEU A 84 9.71 26.05 -12.54
N GLN A 85 9.31 25.83 -11.27
CA GLN A 85 10.12 25.09 -10.30
C GLN A 85 10.39 23.68 -10.79
N ASP A 86 9.38 22.94 -11.24
CA ASP A 86 9.55 21.56 -11.72
C ASP A 86 10.48 21.51 -12.95
N GLU A 87 10.35 22.46 -13.89
CA GLU A 87 11.24 22.57 -15.06
C GLU A 87 12.70 22.88 -14.68
N LEU A 88 12.93 23.77 -13.69
CA LEU A 88 14.28 24.11 -13.20
C LEU A 88 14.84 23.02 -12.29
N ILE A 89 14.01 22.32 -11.53
CA ILE A 89 14.39 21.27 -10.60
C ILE A 89 14.91 20.03 -11.33
N ASP A 90 14.40 19.75 -12.54
CA ASP A 90 14.99 18.76 -13.46
C ASP A 90 16.44 19.10 -13.86
N SER A 91 16.94 20.31 -13.54
CA SER A 91 18.32 20.75 -13.77
C SER A 91 19.19 20.90 -12.50
N SER A 92 18.67 20.64 -11.30
CA SER A 92 19.38 20.91 -10.03
C SER A 92 19.82 19.65 -9.26
N PRO A 93 21.12 19.50 -8.94
CA PRO A 93 21.68 18.31 -8.28
C PRO A 93 21.19 18.08 -6.83
N LEU A 94 20.60 19.08 -6.18
CA LEU A 94 20.02 18.95 -4.83
C LEU A 94 18.68 18.20 -4.84
N SER A 95 17.91 18.32 -5.92
CA SER A 95 16.65 17.60 -6.10
C SER A 95 16.87 16.13 -6.45
N ASP A 96 17.91 15.85 -7.26
CA ASP A 96 18.34 14.50 -7.55
C ASP A 96 18.61 13.72 -6.26
N ASN A 97 19.29 14.32 -5.28
CA ASN A 97 19.51 13.68 -3.98
C ASN A 97 18.20 13.38 -3.23
N GLN A 98 17.20 14.26 -3.27
CA GLN A 98 15.91 14.00 -2.64
C GLN A 98 15.12 12.90 -3.37
N ARG A 99 15.17 12.88 -4.71
CA ARG A 99 14.57 11.86 -5.56
C ARG A 99 15.26 10.50 -5.36
N ILE A 100 16.58 10.48 -5.32
CA ILE A 100 17.40 9.29 -5.02
C ILE A 100 17.03 8.74 -3.64
N ASN A 101 16.95 9.57 -2.61
CA ASN A 101 16.54 9.12 -1.27
C ASN A 101 15.12 8.51 -1.25
N LYS A 102 14.17 9.08 -1.99
CA LYS A 102 12.81 8.52 -2.12
C LYS A 102 12.85 7.17 -2.84
N LEU A 103 13.60 7.07 -3.93
CA LEU A 103 13.77 5.84 -4.69
C LEU A 103 14.49 4.75 -3.87
N GLU A 104 15.51 5.09 -3.10
CA GLU A 104 16.21 4.16 -2.20
C GLU A 104 15.28 3.63 -1.11
N LYS A 105 14.47 4.49 -0.49
CA LYS A 105 13.47 4.04 0.49
C LYS A 105 12.45 3.09 -0.12
N ALA A 106 11.93 3.43 -1.32
CA ALA A 106 11.00 2.55 -2.04
C ALA A 106 11.65 1.22 -2.43
N ASN A 107 12.89 1.26 -2.93
CA ASN A 107 13.64 0.06 -3.32
C ASN A 107 13.94 -0.83 -2.10
N ASN A 108 14.35 -0.25 -0.98
CA ASN A 108 14.54 -0.99 0.26
C ASN A 108 13.23 -1.63 0.75
N GLY A 109 12.10 -0.91 0.64
CA GLY A 109 10.78 -1.46 0.93
C GLY A 109 10.42 -2.65 0.03
N LEU A 110 10.63 -2.52 -1.29
CA LEU A 110 10.40 -3.58 -2.26
C LEU A 110 11.34 -4.77 -2.06
N ARG A 111 12.60 -4.54 -1.69
CA ARG A 111 13.55 -5.63 -1.38
C ARG A 111 13.13 -6.39 -0.14
N LYS A 112 12.62 -5.69 0.88
CA LYS A 112 12.06 -6.34 2.08
C LYS A 112 10.83 -7.16 1.74
N GLN A 113 9.87 -6.62 0.98
CA GLN A 113 8.71 -7.39 0.53
C GLN A 113 9.09 -8.61 -0.31
N ASN A 114 10.06 -8.48 -1.22
CA ASN A 114 10.58 -9.62 -1.97
C ASN A 114 11.19 -10.68 -1.06
N PHE A 115 11.91 -10.26 -0.01
CA PHE A 115 12.47 -11.19 0.97
C PHE A 115 11.37 -11.93 1.74
N ASP A 116 10.38 -11.21 2.26
CA ASP A 116 9.26 -11.78 3.03
C ASP A 116 8.46 -12.78 2.16
N LEU A 117 8.21 -12.45 0.88
CA LEU A 117 7.54 -13.35 -0.07
C LEU A 117 8.37 -14.59 -0.40
N LEU A 118 9.70 -14.47 -0.51
CA LEU A 118 10.59 -15.61 -0.72
C LEU A 118 10.59 -16.54 0.49
N GLU A 119 10.54 -15.99 1.71
CA GLU A 119 10.44 -16.77 2.94
C GLU A 119 9.11 -17.53 3.00
N GLU A 120 7.99 -16.86 2.72
CA GLU A 120 6.67 -17.49 2.67
C GLU A 120 6.60 -18.63 1.63
N LEU A 121 7.21 -18.41 0.45
CA LEU A 121 7.33 -19.43 -0.58
C LEU A 121 8.13 -20.64 -0.09
N GLN A 122 9.22 -20.42 0.65
CA GLN A 122 10.04 -21.50 1.21
C GLN A 122 9.28 -22.31 2.27
N VAL A 123 8.54 -21.65 3.16
CA VAL A 123 7.69 -22.30 4.17
C VAL A 123 6.61 -23.14 3.49
N SER A 124 5.95 -22.60 2.47
CA SER A 124 4.93 -23.31 1.69
C SER A 124 5.50 -24.56 1.00
N LYS A 125 6.68 -24.46 0.39
CA LYS A 125 7.37 -25.62 -0.21
C LYS A 125 7.71 -26.70 0.83
N GLY A 126 8.19 -26.32 2.01
CA GLY A 126 8.45 -27.27 3.10
C GLY A 126 7.17 -27.98 3.55
N ARG A 127 6.04 -27.26 3.62
CA ARG A 127 4.73 -27.84 3.94
C ARG A 127 4.26 -28.81 2.86
N ILE A 128 4.42 -28.48 1.59
CA ILE A 128 4.10 -29.36 0.47
C ILE A 128 4.91 -30.66 0.57
N GLN A 129 6.23 -30.59 0.76
CA GLN A 129 7.08 -31.77 0.90
C GLN A 129 6.67 -32.67 2.08
N SER A 130 6.29 -32.08 3.21
CA SER A 130 5.79 -32.84 4.36
C SER A 130 4.47 -33.54 4.06
N LEU A 131 3.57 -32.89 3.33
CA LEU A 131 2.29 -33.47 2.90
C LEU A 131 2.52 -34.59 1.87
N GLU A 132 3.40 -34.40 0.90
CA GLU A 132 3.78 -35.42 -0.09
C GLU A 132 4.31 -36.67 0.61
N SER A 133 5.24 -36.53 1.56
CA SER A 133 5.75 -37.66 2.36
C SER A 133 4.65 -38.36 3.16
N THR A 134 3.67 -37.60 3.68
CA THR A 134 2.54 -38.19 4.41
C THR A 134 1.64 -39.00 3.47
N VAL A 135 1.38 -38.49 2.26
CA VAL A 135 0.62 -39.18 1.22
C VAL A 135 1.31 -40.48 0.80
N ASP A 136 2.63 -40.45 0.57
CA ASP A 136 3.40 -41.64 0.20
C ASP A 136 3.34 -42.73 1.29
N ASN A 137 3.43 -42.32 2.57
CA ASN A 137 3.28 -43.24 3.70
C ASN A 137 1.89 -43.85 3.77
N LEU A 138 0.84 -43.05 3.56
CA LEU A 138 -0.54 -43.54 3.52
C LEU A 138 -0.76 -44.52 2.37
N GLN A 139 -0.26 -44.23 1.17
CA GLN A 139 -0.35 -45.12 0.01
C GLN A 139 0.38 -46.45 0.27
N SER A 140 1.57 -46.42 0.88
CA SER A 140 2.30 -47.63 1.28
C SER A 140 1.50 -48.48 2.28
N ASN A 141 0.88 -47.84 3.27
CA ASN A 141 0.03 -48.53 4.23
C ASN A 141 -1.24 -49.09 3.61
N GLU A 142 -1.88 -48.35 2.71
CA GLU A 142 -3.05 -48.83 1.96
C GLU A 142 -2.69 -50.07 1.13
N ALA A 143 -1.54 -50.07 0.45
CA ALA A 143 -1.07 -51.22 -0.31
C ALA A 143 -0.85 -52.46 0.58
N LYS A 144 -0.22 -52.27 1.74
CA LYS A 144 -0.03 -53.35 2.73
C LYS A 144 -1.36 -53.90 3.25
N LEU A 145 -2.32 -53.03 3.56
CA LEU A 145 -3.65 -53.42 4.01
C LEU A 145 -4.41 -54.20 2.94
N LYS A 146 -4.36 -53.74 1.68
CA LYS A 146 -4.93 -54.46 0.53
C LYS A 146 -4.34 -55.86 0.37
N GLN A 147 -3.01 -55.97 0.50
CA GLN A 147 -2.34 -57.28 0.43
C GLN A 147 -2.78 -58.20 1.58
N ALA A 148 -2.83 -57.70 2.81
CA ALA A 148 -3.29 -58.47 3.97
C ALA A 148 -4.75 -58.95 3.80
N LEU A 149 -5.62 -58.10 3.24
CA LEU A 149 -7.02 -58.43 2.98
C LEU A 149 -7.14 -59.56 1.95
N CYS A 150 -6.37 -59.50 0.85
CA CYS A 150 -6.32 -60.57 -0.15
C CYS A 150 -5.86 -61.90 0.45
N THR A 151 -4.82 -61.89 1.30
CA THR A 151 -4.35 -63.09 2.00
C THR A 151 -5.44 -63.69 2.90
N LEU A 152 -6.13 -62.86 3.68
CA LEU A 152 -7.22 -63.31 4.56
C LEU A 152 -8.41 -63.87 3.76
N GLU A 153 -8.74 -63.28 2.60
CA GLU A 153 -9.77 -63.81 1.72
C GLU A 153 -9.40 -65.18 1.15
N LEU A 154 -8.13 -65.37 0.75
CA LEU A 154 -7.62 -66.66 0.32
C LEU A 154 -7.68 -67.71 1.43
N GLU A 155 -7.21 -67.38 2.64
CA GLU A 155 -7.28 -68.28 3.80
C GLU A 155 -8.73 -68.66 4.14
N ARG A 156 -9.64 -67.68 4.12
CA ARG A 156 -11.07 -67.93 4.33
C ARG A 156 -11.63 -68.88 3.27
N SER A 157 -11.28 -68.69 2.00
CA SER A 157 -11.73 -69.58 0.92
C SER A 157 -11.21 -71.02 1.10
N ALA A 158 -9.93 -71.17 1.46
CA ALA A 158 -9.32 -72.47 1.75
C ALA A 158 -10.01 -73.16 2.93
N MET A 159 -10.26 -72.45 4.04
CA MET A 159 -11.01 -72.99 5.17
C MET A 159 -12.45 -73.42 4.81
N LEU A 160 -13.14 -72.67 3.95
CA LEU A 160 -14.48 -73.06 3.49
C LEU A 160 -14.43 -74.36 2.68
N THR A 161 -13.44 -74.50 1.78
CA THR A 161 -13.27 -75.74 1.00
C THR A 161 -12.95 -76.95 1.87
N THR A 162 -12.10 -76.80 2.90
CA THR A 162 -11.79 -77.91 3.81
C THR A 162 -13.00 -78.30 4.66
N ILE A 163 -13.82 -77.34 5.09
CA ILE A 163 -15.09 -77.61 5.79
C ILE A 163 -16.06 -78.38 4.88
N GLU A 164 -16.19 -78.00 3.62
CA GLU A 164 -17.03 -78.72 2.65
C GLU A 164 -16.56 -80.15 2.41
N GLU A 165 -15.25 -80.35 2.27
CA GLU A 165 -14.66 -81.69 2.09
C GLU A 165 -14.91 -82.58 3.33
N LEU A 166 -14.70 -82.03 4.53
CA LEU A 166 -14.99 -82.72 5.78
C LEU A 166 -16.48 -83.07 5.93
N LYS A 167 -17.39 -82.15 5.55
CA LYS A 167 -18.84 -82.43 5.53
C LYS A 167 -19.19 -83.57 4.58
N LYS A 168 -18.61 -83.61 3.39
CA LYS A 168 -18.78 -84.72 2.44
C LYS A 168 -18.31 -86.04 3.03
N GLN A 169 -17.11 -86.06 3.64
CA GLN A 169 -16.59 -87.27 4.29
C GLN A 169 -17.54 -87.77 5.38
N ILE A 170 -18.05 -86.87 6.23
CA ILE A 170 -19.02 -87.24 7.29
C ILE A 170 -20.29 -87.86 6.69
N MET A 171 -20.85 -87.31 5.59
CA MET A 171 -22.03 -87.91 4.93
C MET A 171 -21.73 -89.31 4.40
N VAL A 172 -20.56 -89.52 3.78
CA VAL A 172 -20.15 -90.84 3.28
C VAL A 172 -19.98 -91.85 4.42
N TYR A 173 -19.44 -91.44 5.58
CA TYR A 173 -19.37 -92.31 6.76
C TYR A 173 -20.75 -92.63 7.34
N GLN A 174 -21.68 -91.68 7.32
CA GLN A 174 -23.06 -91.92 7.76
C GLN A 174 -23.83 -92.86 6.81
N GLU A 175 -23.66 -92.72 5.50
CA GLU A 175 -24.26 -93.63 4.50
C GLU A 175 -23.68 -95.05 4.59
N ASN A 176 -22.38 -95.18 4.80
CA ASN A 176 -21.73 -96.47 4.99
C ASN A 176 -22.07 -97.12 6.35
N GLY A 177 -22.27 -96.34 7.41
CA GLY A 177 -22.71 -96.85 8.71
C GLY A 177 -24.11 -97.47 8.67
N VAL A 178 -25.03 -96.93 7.86
CA VAL A 178 -26.39 -97.46 7.69
C VAL A 178 -26.41 -98.77 6.87
N GLN A 179 -25.41 -99.00 5.99
CA GLN A 179 -25.27 -100.26 5.24
C GLN A 179 -24.83 -101.44 6.14
N PHE A 180 -24.19 -101.20 7.29
CA PHE A 180 -23.76 -102.27 8.21
C PHE A 180 -24.86 -102.75 9.18
N GLU A 181 -25.98 -102.03 9.33
CA GLU A 181 -27.15 -102.49 10.10
C GLU A 181 -28.19 -103.27 9.26
N GLN A 182 -27.95 -103.41 7.95
CA GLN A 182 -28.80 -104.21 7.04
C GLN A 182 -28.01 -105.33 6.38
N LYS A 183 -27.56 -106.31 7.16
CA LYS A 183 -27.33 -107.66 6.64
C LYS A 183 -27.75 -108.71 7.67
N PRO A 184 -28.62 -109.67 7.29
CA PRO A 184 -29.09 -110.74 8.18
C PRO A 184 -27.98 -111.74 8.54
#